data_AF-A0ABD2VTL3-F1
#
_entry.id   AF-A0ABD2VTL3-F1
#
_cell.length_a   1.000
_cell.length_b   1.000
_cell.length_c   1.000
_cell.angle_alpha   90.00
_cell.angle_beta   90.00
_cell.angle_gamma   90.00
#
_symmetry.space_group_name_H-M   'P 1'
#
loop_
_entity.id
_entity.type
_entity.pdbx_description
1 polymer ?
#
loop_
_entity_poly.entity_id
_entity_poly.type
_entity_poly.pdbx_seq_one_letter_code
_entity_poly.pdbx_strand_id
1 'polypeptide(L)'
;MGWTFTRCRKSTRFCRTTPTTSEAIALPFFMIPEIFRLFSRTTEHYAYYYLGKLLATDNIVKRNGGVPQEGNLSLHLDYFRHHLAEQLPSTNFSGIGVIDFESWRPIFRQNWASLQIYRDLSIDLERQRHPFWSPKAVQQEAEARFERAGKLFMQKTLDAARRLRPKAVWGYYAYPYCFNWTPSQQSAQCVPKVIEENDQ
;
A
#
# COMPACT_ATOMS: atom_id res chain seq x y z
N MET A 1 -34.16 2.73 -29.63
CA MET A 1 -35.32 2.43 -28.77
C MET A 1 -35.48 0.92 -28.71
N GLY A 2 -35.55 0.33 -27.52
CA GLY A 2 -35.85 -1.09 -27.33
C GLY A 2 -35.02 -1.75 -26.23
N TRP A 3 -35.49 -1.68 -24.98
CA TRP A 3 -35.01 -2.52 -23.89
C TRP A 3 -35.93 -3.74 -23.80
N THR A 4 -35.40 -4.94 -23.93
CA THR A 4 -36.12 -6.18 -23.61
C THR A 4 -35.78 -6.61 -22.19
N PHE A 5 -36.72 -6.44 -21.27
CA PHE A 5 -36.68 -7.05 -19.94
C PHE A 5 -37.36 -8.42 -20.00
N THR A 6 -36.63 -9.49 -19.69
CA THR A 6 -37.24 -10.80 -19.43
C THR A 6 -37.19 -11.10 -17.93
N ARG A 7 -38.38 -11.30 -17.38
CA ARG A 7 -38.69 -11.44 -15.96
C ARG A 7 -38.37 -12.87 -15.51
N CYS A 8 -37.40 -13.07 -14.62
CA CYS A 8 -37.23 -14.36 -13.94
C CYS A 8 -38.21 -14.46 -12.76
N ARG A 9 -39.24 -15.32 -12.89
CA ARG A 9 -40.10 -15.74 -11.76
C ARG A 9 -39.50 -16.98 -11.09
N LYS A 10 -39.54 -16.97 -9.75
CA LYS A 10 -39.15 -18.05 -8.85
C LYS A 10 -39.91 -19.35 -9.18
N SER A 11 -39.19 -20.47 -9.31
CA SER A 11 -39.52 -21.82 -8.83
C SER A 11 -39.03 -22.93 -9.77
N THR A 12 -38.22 -23.84 -9.22
CA THR A 12 -38.02 -25.27 -9.59
C THR A 12 -37.41 -25.68 -10.94
N ARG A 13 -36.16 -26.16 -10.84
CA ARG A 13 -35.46 -27.31 -11.49
C ARG A 13 -35.37 -27.46 -13.03
N PHE A 14 -34.10 -27.47 -13.46
CA PHE A 14 -33.48 -28.03 -14.67
C PHE A 14 -33.67 -27.30 -16.01
N CYS A 15 -32.71 -26.42 -16.34
CA CYS A 15 -32.16 -26.32 -17.69
C CYS A 15 -30.73 -26.88 -17.65
N ARG A 16 -30.46 -27.91 -18.45
CA ARG A 16 -29.13 -28.51 -18.63
C ARG A 16 -28.48 -27.85 -19.84
N THR A 17 -27.33 -27.21 -19.65
CA THR A 17 -26.27 -27.10 -20.64
C THR A 17 -24.92 -27.28 -19.93
N THR A 18 -23.96 -27.76 -20.71
CA THR A 18 -22.68 -28.44 -20.43
C THR A 18 -21.69 -27.76 -19.46
N PRO A 19 -20.73 -28.53 -18.89
CA PRO A 19 -19.88 -28.08 -17.79
C PRO A 19 -18.64 -27.31 -18.29
N THR A 20 -18.46 -26.07 -17.84
CA THR A 20 -17.13 -25.44 -17.76
C THR A 20 -16.76 -25.32 -16.30
N THR A 21 -15.74 -26.07 -15.94
CA THR A 21 -15.15 -26.20 -14.61
C THR A 21 -14.60 -24.90 -14.08
N SER A 22 -14.67 -24.78 -12.75
CA SER A 22 -13.85 -23.95 -11.87
C SER A 22 -14.29 -22.50 -11.65
N GLU A 23 -15.00 -22.30 -10.54
CA GLU A 23 -14.70 -21.27 -9.53
C GLU A 23 -14.28 -19.90 -10.07
N ALA A 24 -15.24 -18.97 -10.07
CA ALA A 24 -14.94 -17.55 -10.03
C ALA A 24 -14.27 -17.23 -8.68
N ILE A 25 -12.96 -17.51 -8.60
CA ILE A 25 -12.07 -16.79 -7.69
C ILE A 25 -12.17 -15.33 -8.14
N ALA A 26 -12.57 -14.44 -7.23
CA ALA A 26 -12.53 -13.02 -7.46
C ALA A 26 -11.08 -12.63 -7.78
N LEU A 27 -10.75 -12.50 -9.06
CA LEU A 27 -9.46 -11.99 -9.51
C LEU A 27 -9.39 -10.51 -9.09
N PRO A 28 -8.46 -10.10 -8.23
CA PRO A 28 -8.41 -8.73 -7.74
C PRO A 28 -7.75 -7.76 -8.75
N PHE A 29 -7.97 -7.98 -10.04
CA PHE A 29 -7.19 -7.37 -11.11
C PHE A 29 -8.10 -6.59 -12.05
N PHE A 30 -7.91 -5.27 -12.07
CA PHE A 30 -8.47 -4.38 -13.08
C PHE A 30 -7.32 -3.93 -13.99
N MET A 31 -7.05 -4.70 -15.05
CA MET A 31 -6.23 -4.23 -16.17
C MET A 31 -7.17 -3.69 -17.25
N ILE A 32 -7.26 -2.36 -17.35
CA ILE A 32 -7.72 -1.69 -18.56
C ILE A 32 -6.47 -1.49 -19.42
N PRO A 33 -6.51 -1.57 -20.76
CA PRO A 33 -5.32 -1.51 -21.62
C PRO A 33 -4.34 -0.35 -21.33
N GLU A 34 -4.82 0.71 -20.68
CA GLU A 34 -4.09 1.94 -20.38
C GLU A 34 -3.72 2.12 -18.90
N ILE A 35 -4.29 1.33 -17.96
CA ILE A 35 -4.09 1.51 -16.52
C ILE A 35 -3.82 0.16 -15.83
N PHE A 36 -2.70 0.11 -15.11
CA PHE A 36 -2.32 -1.01 -14.25
C PHE A 36 -2.22 -0.54 -12.80
N ARG A 37 -2.98 -1.17 -11.88
CA ARG A 37 -2.92 -0.91 -10.45
C ARG A 37 -2.37 -2.12 -9.70
N LEU A 38 -1.29 -1.92 -8.95
CA LEU A 38 -0.69 -2.94 -8.09
C LEU A 38 -1.15 -2.71 -6.64
N PHE A 39 -2.10 -3.52 -6.19
CA PHE A 39 -2.60 -3.47 -4.81
C PHE A 39 -1.62 -4.08 -3.82
N SER A 40 -1.35 -3.38 -2.71
CA SER A 40 -0.64 -3.97 -1.57
C SER A 40 -1.42 -5.14 -0.93
N ARG A 41 -2.76 -5.12 -0.96
CA ARG A 41 -3.59 -6.16 -0.31
C ARG A 41 -3.72 -7.47 -1.06
N THR A 42 -3.48 -7.51 -2.36
CA THR A 42 -3.51 -8.76 -3.14
C THR A 42 -2.24 -9.60 -2.95
N THR A 43 -1.28 -9.06 -2.20
CA THR A 43 -0.07 -9.74 -1.74
C THR A 43 -0.29 -10.31 -0.34
N GLU A 44 -1.26 -11.22 -0.19
CA GLU A 44 -1.39 -12.04 1.03
C GLU A 44 -0.07 -12.73 1.39
N HIS A 45 0.83 -12.85 0.41
CA HIS A 45 2.21 -13.26 0.52
C HIS A 45 3.15 -12.10 0.10
N TYR A 46 3.87 -11.53 1.08
CA TYR A 46 5.14 -10.79 0.95
C TYR A 46 5.19 -9.26 0.78
N ALA A 47 6.26 -8.72 1.39
CA ALA A 47 6.95 -7.44 1.19
C ALA A 47 6.28 -6.10 1.58
N TYR A 48 5.02 -6.10 2.02
CA TYR A 48 4.40 -4.89 2.56
C TYR A 48 4.26 -4.96 4.08
N TYR A 49 4.86 -3.96 4.73
CA TYR A 49 4.79 -3.74 6.17
C TYR A 49 3.35 -3.75 6.59
N TYR A 50 2.96 -4.76 7.33
CA TYR A 50 1.65 -4.85 7.90
C TYR A 50 1.88 -5.06 9.36
N LEU A 51 1.41 -4.11 10.15
CA LEU A 51 1.06 -4.33 11.55
C LEU A 51 -0.45 -4.46 11.52
N GLY A 52 -0.95 -5.69 11.53
CA GLY A 52 -2.37 -5.89 11.69
C GLY A 52 -2.68 -7.05 12.60
N LYS A 53 -3.84 -6.88 13.21
CA LYS A 53 -4.41 -7.79 14.19
C LYS A 53 -5.03 -8.93 13.40
N LEU A 54 -4.56 -10.16 13.60
CA LEU A 54 -5.28 -11.34 13.12
C LEU A 54 -6.66 -11.31 13.78
N LEU A 55 -7.73 -11.35 13.00
CA LEU A 55 -9.10 -11.31 13.55
C LEU A 55 -9.39 -12.48 14.52
N ALA A 56 -8.55 -13.53 14.50
CA ALA A 56 -8.62 -14.69 15.38
C ALA A 56 -7.71 -14.61 16.63
N THR A 57 -6.72 -13.72 16.67
CA THR A 57 -5.77 -13.60 17.79
C THR A 57 -5.31 -12.16 17.94
N ASP A 58 -5.25 -11.61 19.15
CA ASP A 58 -4.71 -10.26 19.44
C ASP A 58 -3.21 -10.07 19.07
N ASN A 59 -2.60 -11.02 18.36
CA ASN A 59 -1.23 -11.00 17.92
C ASN A 59 -1.02 -10.07 16.71
N ILE A 60 -0.09 -9.14 16.88
CA ILE A 60 0.44 -8.29 15.83
C ILE A 60 1.49 -9.09 15.05
N VAL A 61 1.24 -9.36 13.78
CA VAL A 61 2.25 -9.96 12.89
C VAL A 61 3.10 -8.85 12.29
N LYS A 62 4.43 -8.96 12.38
CA LYS A 62 5.36 -8.02 11.74
C LYS A 62 5.83 -8.60 10.40
N ARG A 63 5.45 -7.99 9.28
CA ARG A 63 5.98 -8.36 7.95
C ARG A 63 7.18 -7.51 7.60
N ASN A 64 8.27 -8.15 7.19
CA ASN A 64 9.54 -7.50 6.83
C ASN A 64 9.97 -6.44 7.86
N GLY A 65 10.01 -6.80 9.15
CA GLY A 65 10.37 -5.86 10.24
C GLY A 65 9.22 -5.00 10.78
N GLY A 66 8.08 -4.89 10.08
CA GLY A 66 6.89 -4.16 10.52
C GLY A 66 6.95 -2.64 10.31
N VAL A 67 8.13 -2.03 10.38
CA VAL A 67 8.41 -0.61 10.06
C VAL A 67 9.59 -0.51 9.09
N PRO A 68 9.68 0.53 8.25
CA PRO A 68 10.68 0.60 7.18
C PRO A 68 12.13 0.52 7.67
N GLN A 69 12.46 1.09 8.83
CA GLN A 69 13.82 1.07 9.38
C GLN A 69 14.30 -0.30 9.89
N GLU A 70 13.40 -1.28 10.00
CA GLU A 70 13.71 -2.68 10.32
C GLU A 70 13.54 -3.61 9.10
N GLY A 71 13.19 -3.06 7.94
CA GLY A 71 12.89 -3.83 6.75
C GLY A 71 14.11 -4.18 5.92
N ASN A 72 14.08 -5.37 5.31
CA ASN A 72 15.04 -5.75 4.30
C ASN A 72 14.61 -5.19 2.93
N LEU A 73 15.36 -4.20 2.44
CA LEU A 73 15.09 -3.52 1.16
C LEU A 73 15.33 -4.41 -0.05
N SER A 74 16.41 -5.20 -0.05
CA SER A 74 16.71 -6.11 -1.15
C SER A 74 15.60 -7.14 -1.32
N LEU A 75 15.17 -7.75 -0.21
CA LEU A 75 14.04 -8.68 -0.18
C LEU A 75 12.77 -8.05 -0.76
N HIS A 76 12.43 -6.83 -0.33
CA HIS A 76 11.28 -6.10 -0.84
C HIS A 76 11.35 -5.88 -2.36
N LEU A 77 12.50 -5.43 -2.86
CA LEU A 77 12.68 -5.15 -4.29
C LEU A 77 12.65 -6.42 -5.14
N ASP A 78 13.17 -7.54 -4.64
CA ASP A 78 13.12 -8.81 -5.36
C ASP A 78 11.69 -9.31 -5.52
N TYR A 79 10.89 -9.28 -4.44
CA TYR A 79 9.46 -9.60 -4.51
C TYR A 79 8.69 -8.62 -5.40
N PHE A 80 8.97 -7.32 -5.29
CA PHE A 80 8.31 -6.32 -6.14
C PHE A 80 8.57 -6.56 -7.62
N ARG A 81 9.83 -6.86 -8.00
CA ARG A 81 10.20 -7.15 -9.40
C ARG A 81 9.50 -8.39 -9.92
N HIS A 82 9.47 -9.46 -9.11
CA HIS A 82 8.78 -10.70 -9.44
C HIS A 82 7.29 -10.45 -9.71
N HIS A 83 6.61 -9.82 -8.75
CA HIS A 83 5.19 -9.51 -8.89
C HIS A 83 4.89 -8.59 -10.07
N LEU A 84 5.69 -7.55 -10.29
CA LEU A 84 5.49 -6.67 -11.44
C LEU A 84 5.66 -7.42 -12.77
N ALA A 85 6.61 -8.36 -12.84
CA ALA A 85 6.81 -9.18 -14.02
C ALA A 85 5.65 -10.14 -14.28
N GLU A 86 5.11 -10.77 -13.23
CA GLU A 86 3.95 -11.65 -13.32
C GLU A 86 2.67 -10.91 -13.70
N GLN A 87 2.44 -9.76 -13.07
CA GLN A 87 1.18 -9.01 -13.17
C GLN A 87 1.10 -8.14 -14.42
N LEU A 88 2.25 -7.67 -14.92
CA LEU A 88 2.33 -6.85 -16.12
C LEU A 88 3.40 -7.41 -17.06
N PRO A 89 3.21 -8.58 -17.71
CA PRO A 89 4.28 -9.25 -18.46
C PRO A 89 4.87 -8.43 -19.62
N SER A 90 4.07 -7.53 -20.21
CA SER A 90 4.52 -6.66 -21.29
C SER A 90 5.55 -5.65 -20.80
N THR A 91 6.82 -5.86 -21.16
CA THR A 91 7.93 -4.92 -20.90
C THR A 91 7.76 -3.60 -21.66
N ASN A 92 6.95 -3.60 -22.72
CA ASN A 92 6.63 -2.45 -23.56
C ASN A 92 5.42 -1.64 -23.09
N PHE A 93 4.83 -1.97 -21.93
CA PHE A 93 3.70 -1.22 -21.38
C PHE A 93 4.02 0.28 -21.30
N SER A 94 3.13 1.10 -21.87
CA SER A 94 3.27 2.55 -21.97
C SER A 94 2.09 3.32 -21.36
N GLY A 95 1.28 2.65 -20.54
CA GLY A 95 0.16 3.26 -19.83
C GLY A 95 0.56 3.82 -18.47
N ILE A 96 -0.45 3.99 -17.61
CA ILE A 96 -0.30 4.49 -16.23
C ILE A 96 -0.13 3.30 -15.29
N GLY A 97 1.01 3.26 -14.60
CA GLY A 97 1.29 2.32 -13.51
C GLY A 97 1.05 2.97 -12.15
N VAL A 98 0.11 2.42 -11.39
CA VAL A 98 -0.26 2.90 -10.05
C VAL A 98 0.22 1.90 -9.00
N ILE A 99 1.13 2.33 -8.13
CA ILE A 99 1.55 1.55 -6.96
C ILE A 99 0.64 1.93 -5.79
N ASP A 100 -0.18 0.99 -5.35
CA ASP A 100 -1.15 1.20 -4.30
C ASP A 100 -0.63 0.68 -2.96
N PHE A 101 0.17 1.52 -2.31
CA PHE A 101 0.80 1.26 -1.03
C PHE A 101 0.23 2.17 0.06
N GLU A 102 -0.51 1.56 1.00
CA GLU A 102 -1.29 2.31 2.01
C GLU A 102 -0.93 1.91 3.45
N SER A 103 0.08 1.08 3.66
CA SER A 103 0.40 0.58 4.99
C SER A 103 0.87 1.67 5.95
N TRP A 104 1.72 2.57 5.48
CA TRP A 104 2.24 3.71 6.23
C TRP A 104 2.56 4.87 5.28
N ARG A 105 2.70 6.07 5.84
CA ARG A 105 3.08 7.29 5.11
C ARG A 105 4.55 7.60 5.40
N PRO A 106 5.35 8.10 4.44
CA PRO A 106 6.79 8.30 4.62
C PRO A 106 7.11 9.45 5.60
N ILE A 107 6.14 10.32 5.90
CA ILE A 107 6.24 11.36 6.91
C ILE A 107 5.71 10.83 8.24
N PHE A 108 6.56 10.74 9.26
CA PHE A 108 6.28 10.09 10.53
C PHE A 108 5.03 10.66 11.21
N ARG A 109 4.92 12.00 11.24
CA ARG A 109 3.79 12.74 11.83
C ARG A 109 2.45 12.40 11.18
N GLN A 110 2.44 12.03 9.90
CA GLN A 110 1.21 11.72 9.16
C GLN A 110 0.65 10.33 9.49
N ASN A 111 1.35 9.48 10.26
CA ASN A 111 0.88 8.14 10.64
C ASN A 111 0.01 8.16 11.91
N TRP A 112 -1.13 8.82 11.86
CA TRP A 112 -2.11 8.92 12.96
C TRP A 112 -3.30 7.95 12.78
N ALA A 113 -4.20 7.92 13.76
CA ALA A 113 -5.34 6.99 13.84
C ALA A 113 -4.91 5.52 13.71
N SER A 114 -5.44 4.76 12.74
CA SER A 114 -5.09 3.35 12.54
C SER A 114 -3.62 3.13 12.18
N LEU A 115 -2.90 4.16 11.73
CA LEU A 115 -1.48 4.10 11.41
C LEU A 115 -0.56 4.40 12.61
N GLN A 116 -1.14 4.73 13.78
CA GLN A 116 -0.37 5.06 15.00
C GLN A 116 0.56 3.91 15.42
N ILE A 117 0.17 2.66 15.15
CA ILE A 117 0.94 1.46 15.44
C ILE A 117 2.37 1.46 14.86
N TYR A 118 2.60 2.13 13.72
CA TYR A 118 3.94 2.25 13.13
C TYR A 118 4.81 3.25 13.90
N ARG A 119 4.19 4.31 14.44
CA ARG A 119 4.89 5.29 15.29
C ARG A 119 5.28 4.67 16.62
N ASP A 120 4.34 3.97 17.25
CA ASP A 120 4.54 3.32 18.54
C ASP A 120 5.65 2.26 18.44
N LEU A 121 5.59 1.40 17.43
CA LEU A 121 6.65 0.41 17.20
C LEU A 121 8.01 1.06 16.95
N SER A 122 8.06 2.14 16.17
CA SER A 122 9.32 2.86 15.91
C SER A 122 9.93 3.42 17.20
N ILE A 123 9.11 4.02 18.06
CA ILE A 123 9.55 4.59 19.35
C ILE A 123 10.00 3.47 20.30
N ASP A 124 9.26 2.37 20.38
CA ASP A 124 9.59 1.25 21.27
C ASP A 124 10.91 0.58 20.88
N LEU A 125 11.19 0.44 19.57
CA LEU A 125 12.46 -0.07 19.08
C LEU A 125 13.64 0.82 19.51
N GLU A 126 13.51 2.13 19.39
CA GLU A 126 14.56 3.06 19.83
C GLU A 126 14.69 3.11 21.35
N ARG A 127 13.59 2.96 22.10
CA ARG A 127 13.64 2.84 23.57
C ARG A 127 14.41 1.59 24.00
N GLN A 128 14.22 0.46 23.31
CA GLN A 128 14.94 -0.78 23.59
C GLN A 128 16.43 -0.67 23.24
N ARG A 129 16.77 0.00 22.14
CA ARG A 129 18.16 0.24 21.71
C ARG A 129 18.90 1.24 22.59
N HIS A 130 18.16 2.21 23.14
CA HIS A 130 18.72 3.31 23.90
C HIS A 130 18.02 3.47 25.28
N PRO A 131 18.21 2.52 26.21
CA PRO A 131 17.48 2.50 27.49
C PRO A 131 17.69 3.73 28.38
N PHE A 132 18.79 4.46 28.18
CA PHE A 132 19.19 5.63 28.97
C PHE A 132 18.91 6.97 28.27
N TRP A 133 18.39 6.95 27.05
CA TRP A 133 18.06 8.19 26.35
C TRP A 133 16.79 8.82 26.90
N SER A 134 16.74 10.15 26.84
CA SER A 134 15.52 10.88 27.17
C SER A 134 14.38 10.51 26.21
N PRO A 135 13.10 10.58 26.63
CA PRO A 135 11.97 10.32 25.75
C PRO A 135 11.99 11.16 24.46
N LYS A 136 12.46 12.41 24.55
CA LYS A 136 12.60 13.31 23.39
C LYS A 136 13.65 12.80 22.40
N ALA A 137 14.81 12.37 22.87
CA ALA A 137 15.86 11.84 22.01
C ALA A 137 15.42 10.54 21.32
N VAL A 138 14.74 9.65 22.05
CA VAL A 138 14.14 8.43 21.49
C VAL A 138 13.15 8.75 20.37
N GLN A 139 12.25 9.71 20.60
CA GLN A 139 11.27 10.10 19.58
C GLN A 139 11.93 10.71 18.34
N GLN A 140 12.94 11.56 18.52
CA GLN A 140 13.67 12.18 17.41
C GLN A 140 14.39 11.15 16.55
N GLU A 141 15.03 10.16 17.17
CA GLU A 141 15.71 9.09 16.42
C GLU A 141 14.72 8.16 15.72
N ALA A 142 13.60 7.83 16.38
CA ALA A 142 12.54 7.01 15.79
C ALA A 142 11.97 7.67 14.53
N GLU A 143 11.68 8.97 14.59
CA GLU A 143 11.25 9.79 13.46
C GLU A 143 12.31 9.79 12.34
N ALA A 144 13.56 10.16 12.67
CA ALA A 144 14.63 10.27 11.69
C ALA A 144 14.91 8.95 10.96
N ARG A 145 14.92 7.82 11.67
CA ARG A 145 15.15 6.50 11.06
C ARG A 145 13.96 6.04 10.24
N PHE A 146 12.74 6.24 10.74
CA PHE A 146 11.53 5.89 10.02
C PHE A 146 11.43 6.63 8.70
N GLU A 147 11.58 7.96 8.69
CA GLU A 147 11.43 8.76 7.47
C GLU A 147 12.55 8.49 6.47
N ARG A 148 13.80 8.33 6.95
CA ARG A 148 14.94 7.97 6.08
C ARG A 148 14.69 6.65 5.37
N ALA A 149 14.26 5.63 6.11
CA ALA A 149 13.97 4.32 5.54
C ALA A 149 12.71 4.36 4.67
N GLY A 150 11.64 5.01 5.11
CA GLY A 150 10.38 5.14 4.37
C GLY A 150 10.60 5.79 3.00
N LYS A 151 11.35 6.89 2.96
CA LYS A 151 11.79 7.56 1.72
C LYS A 151 12.57 6.61 0.82
N LEU A 152 13.56 5.89 1.38
CA LEU A 152 14.40 4.95 0.62
C LEU A 152 13.56 3.83 -0.01
N PHE A 153 12.64 3.21 0.74
CA PHE A 153 11.77 2.16 0.23
C PHE A 153 10.91 2.67 -0.93
N MET A 154 10.18 3.77 -0.73
CA MET A 154 9.28 4.28 -1.77
C MET A 154 10.05 4.70 -3.03
N GLN A 155 11.19 5.36 -2.88
CA GLN A 155 12.01 5.78 -4.01
C GLN A 155 12.56 4.58 -4.79
N LYS A 156 13.13 3.58 -4.11
CA LYS A 156 13.73 2.42 -4.78
C LYS A 156 12.70 1.53 -5.46
N THR A 157 11.50 1.43 -4.91
CA THR A 157 10.39 0.70 -5.53
C THR A 157 9.91 1.41 -6.80
N LEU A 158 9.75 2.73 -6.76
CA LEU A 158 9.41 3.53 -7.94
C LEU A 158 10.49 3.43 -9.03
N ASP A 159 11.77 3.50 -8.65
CA ASP A 159 12.90 3.29 -9.57
C ASP A 159 12.86 1.90 -10.20
N ALA A 160 12.56 0.85 -9.42
CA ALA A 160 12.45 -0.51 -9.93
C ALA A 160 11.31 -0.63 -10.95
N ALA A 161 10.15 -0.01 -10.67
CA ALA A 161 9.02 0.01 -11.58
C ALA A 161 9.38 0.68 -12.92
N ARG A 162 10.01 1.85 -12.87
CA ARG A 162 10.47 2.60 -14.05
C ARG A 162 11.53 1.83 -14.84
N ARG A 163 12.47 1.13 -14.18
CA ARG A 163 13.47 0.30 -14.88
C ARG A 163 12.84 -0.89 -15.59
N LEU A 164 11.87 -1.55 -14.95
CA LEU A 164 11.20 -2.72 -15.53
C LEU A 164 10.22 -2.33 -16.64
N ARG A 165 9.55 -1.20 -16.53
CA ARG A 165 8.54 -0.70 -17.50
C ARG A 165 8.87 0.76 -17.86
N PRO A 166 9.92 0.99 -18.67
CA PRO A 166 10.45 2.34 -18.92
C PRO A 166 9.54 3.23 -19.77
N LYS A 167 8.59 2.65 -20.50
CA LYS A 167 7.64 3.41 -21.32
C LYS A 167 6.40 3.85 -20.54
N ALA A 168 6.19 3.33 -19.33
CA ALA A 168 5.04 3.64 -18.51
C ALA A 168 5.28 4.84 -17.61
N VAL A 169 4.21 5.55 -17.29
CA VAL A 169 4.22 6.62 -16.29
C VAL A 169 3.84 6.01 -14.95
N TRP A 170 4.69 6.17 -13.94
CA TRP A 170 4.51 5.56 -12.62
C TRP A 170 4.23 6.59 -11.52
N GLY A 171 3.28 6.26 -10.64
CA GLY A 171 2.97 7.05 -9.45
C GLY A 171 2.43 6.20 -8.30
N TYR A 172 2.49 6.74 -7.08
CA TYR A 172 1.83 6.15 -5.92
C TYR A 172 0.38 6.63 -5.85
N TYR A 173 -0.53 5.72 -5.50
CA TYR A 173 -1.91 6.08 -5.19
C TYR A 173 -1.97 7.07 -4.02
N ALA A 174 -2.92 8.01 -4.09
CA ALA A 174 -3.25 9.02 -3.08
C ALA A 174 -2.22 10.14 -2.79
N TYR A 175 -1.02 10.11 -3.36
CA TYR A 175 -0.05 11.21 -3.20
C TYR A 175 -0.25 12.32 -4.26
N PRO A 176 -0.10 13.62 -3.89
CA PRO A 176 0.15 14.12 -2.53
C PRO A 176 -1.11 14.13 -1.64
N TYR A 177 -0.93 13.92 -0.33
CA TYR A 177 -2.03 14.03 0.62
C TYR A 177 -2.37 15.50 0.92
N CYS A 178 -3.64 15.76 1.21
CA CYS A 178 -4.17 17.10 1.55
C CYS A 178 -4.74 17.17 2.99
N PHE A 179 -5.39 16.08 3.44
CA PHE A 179 -6.09 15.98 4.73
C PHE A 179 -7.13 17.11 4.99
N ASN A 180 -7.74 17.64 3.93
CA ASN A 180 -8.92 18.48 4.03
C ASN A 180 -10.15 17.65 4.49
N TRP A 181 -11.17 18.34 5.00
CA TRP A 181 -12.37 17.71 5.59
C TRP A 181 -12.09 16.65 6.67
N THR A 182 -10.99 16.79 7.41
CA THR A 182 -10.67 15.96 8.57
C THR A 182 -11.10 16.66 9.86
N PRO A 183 -11.18 15.97 11.02
CA PRO A 183 -11.47 16.62 12.29
C PRO A 183 -10.53 17.79 12.62
N SER A 184 -9.27 17.72 12.17
CA SER A 184 -8.28 18.80 12.31
C SER A 184 -8.38 19.91 11.26
N GLN A 185 -9.17 19.73 10.18
CA GLN A 185 -9.27 20.65 9.06
C GLN A 185 -10.64 20.55 8.39
N GLN A 186 -11.64 21.27 8.92
CA GLN A 186 -13.03 21.26 8.45
C GLN A 186 -13.29 22.24 7.29
N SER A 187 -12.37 22.31 6.33
CA SER A 187 -12.52 23.13 5.13
C SER A 187 -11.99 22.40 3.92
N ALA A 188 -12.24 22.96 2.72
CA ALA A 188 -11.69 22.43 1.48
C ALA A 188 -10.18 22.61 1.34
N GLN A 189 -9.57 23.48 2.15
CA GLN A 189 -8.13 23.76 2.12
C GLN A 189 -7.34 22.62 2.77
N CYS A 190 -6.18 22.29 2.20
CA CYS A 190 -5.26 21.34 2.80
C CYS A 190 -4.69 21.87 4.12
N VAL A 191 -4.29 20.96 5.01
CA VAL A 191 -3.60 21.32 6.25
C VAL A 191 -2.29 22.03 5.90
N PRO A 192 -2.01 23.26 6.40
CA PRO A 192 -0.82 24.03 6.01
C PRO A 192 0.48 23.27 6.20
N LYS A 193 0.63 22.57 7.34
CA LYS A 193 1.83 21.76 7.61
C LYS A 193 2.06 20.63 6.61
N VAL A 194 0.98 20.11 6.02
CA VAL A 194 1.05 19.02 5.04
C VAL A 194 1.46 19.56 3.67
N ILE A 195 1.10 20.81 3.35
CA ILE A 195 1.63 21.50 2.16
C ILE A 195 3.14 21.63 2.30
N GLU A 196 3.65 22.12 3.43
CA GLU A 196 5.10 22.20 3.70
C GLU A 196 5.81 20.83 3.59
N GLU A 197 5.17 19.76 4.01
CA GLU A 197 5.70 18.39 3.92
C GLU A 197 5.68 17.84 2.49
N ASN A 198 4.73 18.27 1.66
CA ASN A 198 4.64 17.86 0.24
C ASN A 198 5.70 18.55 -0.63
N ASP A 199 6.23 19.70 -0.19
CA ASP A 199 7.24 20.48 -0.92
C ASP A 199 8.68 19.96 -0.70
N GLN A 200 8.89 18.97 0.17
CA GLN A 200 10.20 18.39 0.56
C GLN A 200 10.48 17.01 -0.05
#